data_AF-A0A453B562-F1
#
_entry.id   AF-A0A453B562-F1
#
_cell.length_a   1.000
_cell.length_b   1.000
_cell.length_c   1.000
_cell.angle_alpha   90.00
_cell.angle_beta   90.00
_cell.angle_gamma   90.00
#
_symmetry.space_group_name_H-M   'P 1'
#
loop_
_entity.id
_entity.type
_entity.pdbx_description
1 polymer ?
#
loop_
_entity_poly.entity_id
_entity_poly.type
_entity_poly.pdbx_seq_one_letter_code
_entity_poly.pdbx_strand_id
1 'polypeptide(L)'
;METVPGVRKFSVGSCGHAFCSGCVAQYVAAKLGENVARVKCPDPSCKNGAVEPESCFGIISSDLLDKWGFLLCESALGGKKMYCPFREW
;
A
#
# COMPACT_ATOMS: atom_id res chain seq x y z
N MET A 1 -17.79 5.06 30.81
CA MET A 1 -16.42 5.02 30.28
C MET A 1 -16.51 4.57 28.85
N GLU A 2 -16.41 5.51 27.92
CA GLU A 2 -16.43 5.22 26.49
C GLU A 2 -15.09 4.56 26.17
N THR A 3 -15.11 3.25 25.98
CA THR A 3 -13.92 2.52 25.54
C THR A 3 -13.60 2.98 24.13
N VAL A 4 -12.62 3.87 23.98
CA VAL A 4 -12.01 4.18 22.68
C VAL A 4 -11.58 2.82 22.11
N PRO A 5 -12.17 2.36 20.98
CA PRO A 5 -11.87 1.05 20.45
C PRO A 5 -10.37 1.00 20.16
N GLY A 6 -9.70 0.02 20.76
CA GLY A 6 -8.25 -0.09 20.76
C GLY A 6 -7.68 0.16 19.37
N VAL A 7 -6.93 1.26 19.25
CA VAL A 7 -6.31 1.67 18.00
C VAL A 7 -5.47 0.49 17.50
N ARG A 8 -5.93 -0.19 16.45
CA ARG A 8 -5.21 -1.32 15.85
C ARG A 8 -3.84 -0.80 15.41
N LYS A 9 -2.78 -1.36 15.97
CA LYS A 9 -1.40 -1.00 15.65
C LYS A 9 -0.98 -1.68 14.35
N PHE A 10 -0.29 -0.95 13.50
CA PHE A 10 0.32 -1.43 12.27
C PHE A 10 1.83 -1.22 12.38
N SER A 11 2.62 -2.28 12.25
CA SER A 11 4.08 -2.19 12.26
C SER A 11 4.63 -2.40 10.85
N VAL A 12 5.50 -1.50 10.40
CA VAL A 12 6.21 -1.64 9.14
C VAL A 12 7.32 -2.68 9.32
N GLY A 13 7.16 -3.88 8.76
CA GLY A 13 8.05 -5.03 9.02
C GLY A 13 9.54 -4.74 8.79
N SER A 14 9.86 -3.99 7.73
CA SER A 14 11.24 -3.68 7.33
C SER A 14 11.98 -2.68 8.23
N CYS A 15 11.28 -1.91 9.08
CA CYS A 15 11.93 -0.91 9.94
C CYS A 15 11.40 -0.87 11.40
N GLY A 16 10.36 -1.64 11.72
CA GLY A 16 9.78 -1.72 13.06
C GLY A 16 8.94 -0.52 13.49
N HIS A 17 8.86 0.55 12.70
CA HIS A 17 8.02 1.71 13.02
C HIS A 17 6.55 1.32 13.07
N ALA A 18 5.85 1.80 14.09
CA ALA A 18 4.45 1.49 14.33
C ALA A 18 3.56 2.72 14.23
N PHE A 19 2.41 2.55 13.60
CA PHE A 19 1.41 3.59 13.38
C PHE A 19 0.01 3.04 13.66
N CYS A 20 -0.99 3.92 13.65
CA CYS A 20 -2.38 3.50 13.69
C CYS A 20 -2.79 2.89 12.34
N SER A 21 -3.54 1.79 12.34
CA SER A 21 -3.96 1.13 11.09
C SER A 21 -4.77 2.06 10.20
N GLY A 22 -5.65 2.90 10.77
CA GLY A 22 -6.41 3.91 10.02
C GLY A 22 -5.52 4.96 9.35
N CYS A 23 -4.45 5.39 10.04
CA CYS A 23 -3.46 6.33 9.54
C CYS A 23 -2.72 5.74 8.34
N VAL A 24 -2.30 4.46 8.46
CA VAL A 24 -1.64 3.72 7.39
C VAL A 24 -2.60 3.52 6.22
N ALA A 25 -3.87 3.18 6.47
CA ALA A 25 -4.88 3.03 5.42
C ALA A 25 -5.02 4.31 4.58
N GLN A 26 -5.20 5.46 5.24
CA GLN A 26 -5.33 6.76 4.55
C GLN A 26 -4.05 7.17 3.84
N TYR A 27 -2.89 6.94 4.47
CA TYR A 27 -1.59 7.25 3.88
C TYR A 27 -1.34 6.43 2.61
N VAL A 28 -1.58 5.12 2.66
CA VAL A 28 -1.50 4.23 1.50
C VAL A 28 -2.46 4.69 0.40
N ALA A 29 -3.73 4.98 0.74
CA ALA A 29 -4.70 5.44 -0.24
C ALA A 29 -4.25 6.73 -0.94
N ALA A 30 -3.71 7.70 -0.19
CA ALA A 30 -3.14 8.91 -0.77
C ALA A 30 -1.99 8.61 -1.73
N LYS A 31 -1.03 7.77 -1.32
CA LYS A 31 0.14 7.40 -2.15
C LYS A 31 -0.26 6.69 -3.44
N LEU A 32 -1.23 5.79 -3.39
CA LEU A 32 -1.77 5.13 -4.58
C LEU A 32 -2.60 6.07 -5.45
N GLY A 33 -3.24 7.09 -4.85
CA GLY A 33 -3.84 8.21 -5.57
C GLY A 33 -2.81 9.02 -6.36
N GLU A 34 -1.62 9.18 -5.82
CA GLU A 34 -0.45 9.81 -6.47
C GLU A 34 0.27 8.87 -7.47
N ASN A 35 -0.27 7.68 -7.74
CA ASN A 35 0.35 6.61 -8.55
C ASN A 35 1.71 6.13 -8.03
N VAL A 36 1.96 6.26 -6.73
CA VAL A 36 3.18 5.79 -6.07
C VAL A 36 3.00 4.35 -5.60
N ALA A 37 3.48 3.40 -6.40
CA ALA A 37 3.40 1.96 -6.09
C ALA A 37 4.31 1.54 -4.92
N ARG A 38 5.48 2.17 -4.78
CA ARG A 38 6.42 1.88 -3.70
C ARG A 38 6.17 2.79 -2.50
N VAL A 39 5.23 2.38 -1.64
CA VAL A 39 4.85 3.13 -0.44
C VAL A 39 5.94 3.00 0.62
N LYS A 40 6.70 4.08 0.85
CA LYS A 40 7.71 4.15 1.92
C LYS A 40 7.04 4.22 3.29
N CYS A 41 7.82 3.91 4.32
CA CYS A 41 7.45 4.16 5.71
C CYS A 41 6.85 5.58 5.86
N PRO A 42 5.74 5.75 6.59
CA PRO A 42 5.17 7.08 6.87
C PRO A 42 6.11 7.99 7.66
N ASP A 43 7.10 7.43 8.37
CA ASP A 43 8.13 8.21 9.05
C ASP A 43 9.12 8.81 8.03
N PRO A 44 9.24 10.16 7.95
CA PRO A 44 10.07 10.83 6.95
C PRO A 44 11.57 10.66 7.19
N SER A 45 12.00 10.33 8.42
CA SER A 45 13.40 10.06 8.76
C SER A 45 13.80 8.61 8.42
N CYS A 46 12.82 7.74 8.19
CA CYS A 46 13.05 6.34 7.85
C CYS A 46 13.46 6.18 6.37
N LYS A 47 14.73 5.81 6.16
CA LYS A 47 15.29 5.66 4.81
C LYS A 47 15.01 4.31 4.16
N ASN A 48 14.76 3.27 4.96
CA ASN A 48 14.76 1.88 4.50
C ASN A 48 13.41 1.18 4.63
N GLY A 49 12.46 1.75 5.38
CA GLY A 49 11.17 1.13 5.61
C GLY A 49 10.22 1.31 4.42
N ALA A 50 9.46 0.26 4.13
CA ALA A 50 8.40 0.25 3.13
C ALA A 50 7.20 -0.54 3.64
N VAL A 51 6.00 -0.06 3.30
CA VAL A 51 4.74 -0.71 3.62
C VAL A 51 4.47 -1.79 2.56
N GLU A 52 4.33 -3.03 3.01
CA GLU A 52 4.03 -4.17 2.14
C GLU A 52 2.51 -4.27 1.89
N PRO A 53 2.07 -4.53 0.65
CA PRO A 53 0.64 -4.68 0.35
C PRO A 53 -0.04 -5.75 1.21
N GLU A 54 0.68 -6.85 1.47
CA GLU A 54 0.20 -7.98 2.25
C GLU A 54 -0.13 -7.59 3.70
N SER A 55 0.66 -6.69 4.28
CA SER A 55 0.40 -6.19 5.63
C SER A 55 -0.89 -5.36 5.71
N CYS A 56 -1.35 -4.82 4.58
CA CYS A 56 -2.56 -3.99 4.50
C CYS A 56 -3.84 -4.80 4.25
N PHE A 57 -3.78 -6.13 4.12
CA PHE A 57 -4.97 -6.97 4.02
C PHE A 57 -5.89 -6.77 5.23
N GLY A 58 -7.14 -6.38 4.98
CA GLY A 58 -8.13 -6.09 6.03
C GLY A 58 -8.02 -4.71 6.67
N ILE A 59 -7.08 -3.87 6.22
CA ILE A 59 -6.94 -2.46 6.63
C ILE A 59 -7.41 -1.53 5.52
N ILE A 60 -7.17 -1.90 4.27
CA ILE A 60 -7.66 -1.19 3.07
C ILE A 60 -8.66 -2.07 2.30
N SER A 61 -9.44 -1.43 1.41
CA SER A 61 -10.41 -2.12 0.56
C SER A 61 -9.73 -2.99 -0.52
N SER A 62 -10.45 -3.99 -1.01
CA SER A 62 -9.99 -4.86 -2.11
C SER A 62 -9.70 -4.10 -3.39
N ASP A 63 -10.50 -3.08 -3.71
CA ASP A 63 -10.28 -2.18 -4.85
C ASP A 63 -8.94 -1.43 -4.75
N LEU A 64 -8.59 -0.97 -3.54
CA LEU A 64 -7.31 -0.30 -3.32
C LEU A 64 -6.13 -1.27 -3.44
N LEU A 65 -6.30 -2.52 -3.00
CA LEU A 65 -5.30 -3.59 -3.17
C LEU A 65 -5.10 -3.95 -4.64
N ASP A 66 -6.18 -4.08 -5.41
CA ASP A 66 -6.12 -4.35 -6.85
C ASP A 66 -5.37 -3.24 -7.59
N LYS A 67 -5.75 -1.98 -7.33
CA LYS A 67 -5.06 -0.81 -7.87
C LYS A 67 -3.57 -0.81 -7.50
N TRP A 68 -3.23 -1.17 -6.26
CA TRP A 68 -1.84 -1.27 -5.84
C TRP A 68 -1.08 -2.34 -6.64
N GLY A 69 -1.67 -3.53 -6.81
CA GLY A 69 -1.11 -4.60 -7.63
C GLY A 69 -0.86 -4.16 -9.08
N PHE A 70 -1.83 -3.46 -9.68
CA PHE A 70 -1.68 -2.90 -11.02
C PHE A 70 -0.50 -1.92 -11.11
N LEU A 71 -0.41 -0.96 -10.19
CA LEU A 71 0.69 0.02 -10.16
C LEU A 71 2.06 -0.64 -9.95
N LEU A 72 2.14 -1.71 -9.14
CA LEU A 72 3.37 -2.48 -8.96
C LEU A 72 3.77 -3.22 -10.25
N CYS A 73 2.79 -3.80 -10.94
CA CYS A 73 3.01 -4.47 -12.22
C CYS A 73 3.51 -3.48 -13.29
N GLU A 74 2.84 -2.33 -13.43
CA GLU A 74 3.28 -1.27 -14.35
C GLU A 74 4.69 -0.77 -14.03
N SER A 75 4.98 -0.57 -12.74
CA SER A 75 6.31 -0.16 -12.28
C SER A 75 7.39 -1.18 -12.60
N ALA A 76 7.08 -2.48 -12.51
CA ALA A 76 8.02 -3.57 -12.81
C ALA A 76 8.24 -3.74 -14.32
N LEU A 77 7.19 -3.54 -15.12
CA LEU A 77 7.27 -3.61 -16.58
C LEU A 77 7.99 -2.41 -17.20
N GLY A 78 8.09 -1.29 -16.47
CA GLY A 78 8.85 -0.11 -16.90
C GLY A 78 8.36 0.45 -18.24
N GLY A 79 7.05 0.41 -18.48
CA GLY A 79 6.44 0.83 -19.75
C GLY A 79 6.47 -0.20 -20.87
N LYS A 80 7.01 -1.42 -20.64
CA LYS A 80 6.85 -2.54 -21.57
C LYS A 80 5.40 -3.00 -21.55
N LYS A 81 4.66 -2.66 -22.61
CA LYS A 81 3.30 -3.16 -22.80
C LYS A 81 3.37 -4.64 -23.18
N MET A 82 2.94 -5.50 -22.26
CA MET A 82 2.65 -6.89 -22.58
C MET A 82 1.34 -6.88 -23.37
N TYR A 83 1.44 -7.07 -24.68
CA TYR A 83 0.27 -7.20 -25.54
C TYR A 83 -0.45 -8.51 -25.20
N CYS A 84 -1.74 -8.45 -24.86
CA CYS A 84 -2.57 -9.64 -24.74
C CYS A 84 -2.90 -10.14 -26.16
N PRO A 85 -2.37 -11.29 -26.62
CA PRO A 85 -2.57 -11.77 -27.98
C PRO A 85 -4.03 -12.18 -28.27
N PHE A 86 -4.90 -12.22 -27.26
CA PHE A 86 -6.31 -12.63 -27.35
C PHE A 86 -7.30 -11.48 -27.13
N ARG A 87 -6.93 -10.23 -27.44
CA ARG A 87 -7.84 -9.08 -27.27
C ARG A 87 -9.03 -9.08 -28.24
N GLU A 88 -9.12 -10.05 -29.14
CA GLU A 88 -10.10 -10.08 -30.23
C GLU A 88 -10.99 -11.32 -30.14
N TRP A 89 -11.84 -11.39 -29.11
CA TRP A 89 -13.12 -12.12 -29.12
C TRP A 89 -14.16 -11.38 -28.28
#